data_AF-A0A2V4YA33-F1
#
_entry.id   AF-A0A2V4YA33-F1
#
_cell.length_a   1.000
_cell.length_b   1.000
_cell.length_c   1.000
_cell.angle_alpha   90.00
_cell.angle_beta   90.00
_cell.angle_gamma   90.00
#
_symmetry.space_group_name_H-M   'P 1'
#
loop_
_entity.id
_entity.type
_entity.pdbx_description
1 polymer ?
#
loop_
_entity_poly.entity_id
_entity_poly.type
_entity_poly.pdbx_seq_one_letter_code
_entity_poly.pdbx_strand_id
1 'polypeptide(L)'
;MKKVALIISLVASILFASMAISEYYTVAIKKETELYPFGGEGPVPYFYKSAELYAQVNLIYGIVFTIIILFGLWNWKTKKVNELIIVGIVALVIILWFVQGNI
;
A
#
# COMPACT_ATOMS: atom_id res chain seq x y z
N MET A 1 -11.21 19.77 -12.32
CA MET A 1 -10.79 19.38 -10.95
C MET A 1 -11.01 17.90 -10.65
N LYS A 2 -12.23 17.33 -10.77
CA LYS A 2 -12.51 15.92 -10.39
C LYS A 2 -11.65 14.86 -11.10
N LYS A 3 -11.46 14.97 -12.43
CA LYS A 3 -10.57 14.07 -13.19
C LYS A 3 -9.11 14.16 -12.76
N VAL A 4 -8.64 15.36 -12.42
CA VAL A 4 -7.27 15.58 -11.92
C VAL A 4 -7.10 14.88 -10.57
N ALA A 5 -8.09 14.97 -9.68
CA ALA A 5 -8.08 14.26 -8.41
C ALA A 5 -8.03 12.72 -8.60
N LEU A 6 -8.78 12.18 -9.55
CA LEU A 6 -8.70 10.75 -9.89
C LEU A 6 -7.33 10.35 -10.45
N ILE A 7 -6.73 11.17 -11.33
CA ILE A 7 -5.37 10.91 -11.84
C ILE A 7 -4.37 10.89 -10.68
N ILE A 8 -4.42 11.87 -9.78
CA ILE A 8 -3.55 11.92 -8.60
C ILE A 8 -3.72 10.66 -7.75
N SER A 9 -4.96 10.24 -7.48
CA SER A 9 -5.25 9.01 -6.74
C SER A 9 -4.70 7.76 -7.42
N LEU A 10 -4.79 7.67 -8.75
CA LEU A 10 -4.25 6.53 -9.50
C LEU A 10 -2.72 6.51 -9.46
N VAL A 11 -2.06 7.65 -9.66
CA VAL A 11 -0.60 7.77 -9.59
C VAL A 11 -0.10 7.43 -8.19
N ALA A 12 -0.75 7.95 -7.15
CA ALA A 12 -0.43 7.58 -5.77
C ALA A 12 -0.61 6.07 -5.56
N SER A 13 -1.74 5.50 -5.97
CA SER A 13 -1.99 4.06 -5.79
C SER A 13 -0.96 3.20 -6.53
N ILE A 14 -0.53 3.59 -7.73
CA ILE A 14 0.55 2.91 -8.47
C ILE A 14 1.86 2.96 -7.68
N LEU A 15 2.28 4.14 -7.23
CA LEU A 15 3.52 4.31 -6.45
C LEU A 15 3.51 3.41 -5.20
N PHE A 16 2.43 3.47 -4.43
CA PHE A 16 2.29 2.71 -3.19
C PHE A 16 2.19 1.20 -3.44
N ALA A 17 1.48 0.77 -4.49
CA ALA A 17 1.45 -0.64 -4.89
C ALA A 17 2.84 -1.14 -5.27
N SER A 18 3.59 -0.38 -6.08
CA SER A 18 4.94 -0.74 -6.51
C SER A 18 5.90 -0.85 -5.33
N MET A 19 5.86 0.10 -4.39
CA MET A 19 6.67 0.04 -3.16
C MET A 19 6.35 -1.22 -2.35
N ALA A 20 5.07 -1.47 -2.05
CA ALA A 20 4.66 -2.59 -1.21
C ALA A 20 4.97 -3.96 -1.87
N ILE A 21 4.72 -4.10 -3.18
CA ILE A 21 5.07 -5.33 -3.91
C ILE A 21 6.59 -5.53 -3.98
N SER A 22 7.37 -4.45 -4.13
CA SER A 22 8.84 -4.51 -4.12
C SER A 22 9.37 -4.98 -2.77
N GLU A 23 8.84 -4.47 -1.66
CA GLU A 23 9.19 -4.92 -0.31
C GLU A 23 8.84 -6.40 -0.10
N TYR A 24 7.63 -6.82 -0.52
CA TYR A 24 7.25 -8.24 -0.49
C TYR A 24 8.23 -9.10 -1.29
N TYR A 25 8.55 -8.69 -2.53
CA TYR A 25 9.47 -9.45 -3.38
C TYR A 25 10.86 -9.57 -2.75
N THR A 26 11.39 -8.47 -2.21
CA THR A 26 12.71 -8.42 -1.56
C THR A 26 12.77 -9.36 -0.35
N VAL A 27 11.79 -9.27 0.55
CA VAL A 27 11.80 -10.02 1.81
C VAL A 27 11.32 -11.46 1.64
N ALA A 28 10.21 -11.70 0.95
CA ALA A 28 9.64 -13.04 0.82
C ALA A 28 10.33 -13.89 -0.26
N ILE A 29 10.72 -13.30 -1.39
CA ILE A 29 11.24 -14.05 -2.55
C ILE A 29 12.76 -14.05 -2.55
N LYS A 30 13.40 -12.88 -2.48
CA LYS A 30 14.87 -12.77 -2.51
C LYS A 30 15.52 -13.10 -1.17
N LYS A 31 14.76 -13.12 -0.08
CA LYS A 31 15.22 -13.37 1.29
C LYS A 31 16.29 -12.37 1.75
N GLU A 32 16.27 -11.16 1.20
CA GLU A 32 17.21 -10.09 1.55
C GLU A 32 16.75 -9.41 2.85
N THR A 33 17.08 -10.01 4.01
CA THR A 33 16.58 -9.56 5.33
C THR A 33 17.64 -8.95 6.25
N GLU A 34 18.91 -8.98 5.87
CA GLU A 34 20.05 -8.62 6.73
C GLU A 34 20.03 -7.15 7.20
N LEU A 35 19.44 -6.27 6.40
CA LEU A 35 19.36 -4.83 6.66
C LEU A 35 18.10 -4.41 7.42
N TYR A 36 17.20 -5.36 7.70
CA TYR A 36 15.93 -5.09 8.37
C TYR A 36 16.06 -5.35 9.87
N PRO A 37 15.45 -4.53 10.75
CA PRO A 37 15.51 -4.68 12.19
C PRO A 37 14.56 -5.78 12.72
N PHE A 38 14.44 -6.89 11.99
CA PHE A 38 13.50 -7.96 12.35
C PHE A 38 13.89 -8.60 13.69
N GLY A 39 12.90 -8.77 14.57
CA GLY A 39 13.10 -9.40 15.89
C GLY A 39 13.96 -8.59 16.88
N GLY A 40 14.21 -7.31 16.63
CA GLY A 40 14.93 -6.44 17.55
C GLY A 40 14.13 -6.08 18.81
N GLU A 41 14.83 -5.82 19.92
CA GLU A 41 14.25 -5.47 21.23
C GLU A 41 13.85 -3.98 21.36
N GLY A 42 14.00 -3.19 20.29
CA GLY A 42 13.67 -1.76 20.26
C GLY A 42 12.22 -1.46 19.87
N PRO A 43 11.79 -0.19 19.95
CA PRO A 43 10.48 0.23 19.47
C PRO A 43 10.45 0.14 17.93
N VAL A 44 10.11 -1.04 17.44
CA VAL A 44 9.83 -1.28 16.02
C VAL A 44 8.34 -1.52 15.82
N PRO A 45 7.78 -1.11 14.68
CA PRO A 45 6.38 -1.39 14.36
C PRO A 45 6.09 -2.89 14.45
N TYR A 46 4.89 -3.29 14.88
CA TYR A 46 4.55 -4.70 15.14
C TYR A 46 4.90 -5.65 13.99
N PHE A 47 4.75 -5.21 12.74
CA PHE A 47 5.02 -6.03 11.56
C PHE A 47 6.50 -6.33 11.32
N TYR A 48 7.44 -5.66 12.01
CA TYR A 48 8.86 -6.04 12.04
C TYR A 48 9.17 -7.19 13.00
N LYS A 49 8.18 -7.75 13.70
CA LYS A 49 8.38 -8.91 14.59
C LYS A 49 8.98 -10.13 13.87
N SER A 50 8.66 -10.31 12.59
CA SER A 50 9.29 -11.32 11.74
C SER A 50 9.30 -10.88 10.27
N ALA A 51 10.26 -11.40 9.51
CA ALA A 51 10.32 -11.17 8.06
C ALA A 51 9.06 -11.66 7.34
N GLU A 52 8.47 -12.77 7.80
CA GLU A 52 7.24 -13.31 7.22
C GLU A 52 6.04 -12.37 7.43
N LEU A 53 5.87 -11.86 8.64
CA LEU A 53 4.80 -10.91 8.95
C LEU A 53 4.96 -9.62 8.14
N TYR A 54 6.18 -9.08 8.11
CA TYR A 54 6.51 -7.89 7.31
C TYR A 54 6.15 -8.07 5.84
N ALA A 55 6.53 -9.21 5.25
CA ALA A 55 6.27 -9.49 3.85
C ALA A 55 4.77 -9.67 3.58
N GLN A 56 4.05 -10.42 4.43
CA GLN A 56 2.60 -10.60 4.29
C GLN A 56 1.85 -9.26 4.35
N VAL A 57 2.22 -8.39 5.27
CA VAL A 57 1.66 -7.04 5.39
C VAL A 57 1.88 -6.25 4.10
N ASN A 58 3.11 -6.21 3.58
CA ASN A 58 3.41 -5.53 2.33
C ASN A 58 2.65 -6.11 1.12
N LEU A 59 2.49 -7.42 1.05
CA LEU A 59 1.66 -8.05 0.01
C LEU A 59 0.20 -7.61 0.10
N ILE A 60 -0.38 -7.59 1.30
CA ILE A 60 -1.76 -7.15 1.52
C ILE A 60 -1.95 -5.72 1.01
N TYR A 61 -1.08 -4.77 1.39
CA TYR A 61 -1.18 -3.40 0.90
C TYR A 61 -0.95 -3.29 -0.60
N GLY A 62 0.01 -4.05 -1.15
CA GLY A 62 0.24 -4.13 -2.60
C GLY A 62 -1.01 -4.56 -3.37
N ILE A 63 -1.71 -5.59 -2.87
CA ILE A 63 -2.98 -6.05 -3.43
C ILE A 63 -4.08 -5.00 -3.28
N VAL A 64 -4.23 -4.39 -2.10
CA VAL A 64 -5.24 -3.35 -1.84
C VAL A 64 -5.07 -2.16 -2.80
N PHE A 65 -3.85 -1.63 -2.94
CA PHE A 65 -3.59 -0.54 -3.89
C PHE A 65 -3.80 -0.99 -5.34
N THR A 66 -3.47 -2.23 -5.69
CA THR A 66 -3.77 -2.77 -7.03
C THR A 66 -5.27 -2.81 -7.31
N ILE A 67 -6.08 -3.24 -6.34
CA ILE A 67 -7.54 -3.24 -6.45
C ILE A 67 -8.06 -1.81 -6.64
N ILE A 68 -7.53 -0.84 -5.91
CA ILE A 68 -7.88 0.58 -6.05
C ILE A 68 -7.56 1.09 -7.46
N ILE A 69 -6.41 0.71 -8.04
CA ILE A 69 -6.05 1.08 -9.42
C ILE A 69 -7.08 0.51 -10.39
N LEU A 70 -7.39 -0.78 -10.29
CA LEU A 70 -8.38 -1.45 -11.16
C LEU A 70 -9.76 -0.80 -11.03
N PHE A 71 -10.17 -0.49 -9.79
CA PHE A 71 -11.43 0.19 -9.52
C PHE A 71 -11.46 1.62 -10.07
N GLY A 72 -10.37 2.37 -9.93
CA GLY A 72 -10.25 3.72 -10.48
C GLY A 72 -10.26 3.74 -12.01
N LEU A 73 -9.59 2.79 -12.66
CA LEU A 73 -9.62 2.60 -14.12
C LEU A 73 -11.01 2.20 -14.62
N TRP A 74 -11.70 1.32 -13.88
CA TRP A 74 -13.09 0.97 -14.17
C TRP A 74 -14.02 2.18 -14.02
N ASN A 75 -13.87 2.95 -12.94
CA ASN A 75 -14.67 4.14 -12.70
C ASN A 75 -14.37 5.26 -13.72
N TRP A 76 -13.15 5.34 -14.24
CA TRP A 76 -12.81 6.27 -15.32
C TRP A 76 -13.70 6.08 -16.56
N LYS A 77 -13.99 4.82 -16.91
CA LYS A 77 -14.84 4.46 -18.05
C LYS A 77 -16.32 4.60 -17.72
N THR A 78 -16.75 4.13 -16.55
CA THR A 78 -18.18 4.01 -16.21
C THR A 78 -18.76 5.25 -15.53
N LYS A 79 -17.92 6.05 -14.86
CA LYS A 79 -18.29 7.27 -14.10
C LYS A 79 -19.39 7.05 -13.07
N LYS A 80 -19.50 5.83 -12.54
CA LYS A 80 -20.57 5.42 -11.61
C LYS A 80 -20.35 5.91 -10.17
N VAL A 81 -19.11 6.24 -9.82
CA VAL A 81 -18.71 6.64 -8.47
C VAL A 81 -18.05 8.02 -8.52
N ASN A 82 -18.38 8.87 -7.55
CA ASN A 82 -17.77 10.18 -7.42
C ASN A 82 -16.25 10.04 -7.18
N GLU A 83 -15.44 10.74 -7.96
CA GLU A 83 -13.99 10.68 -7.89
C GLU A 83 -13.44 11.07 -6.50
N LEU A 84 -14.14 11.93 -5.77
CA LEU A 84 -13.76 12.31 -4.40
C LEU A 84 -13.89 11.15 -3.41
N ILE A 85 -14.79 10.19 -3.64
CA ILE A 85 -14.90 8.98 -2.81
C ILE A 85 -13.65 8.13 -3.00
N ILE A 86 -13.17 8.00 -4.25
CA ILE A 86 -11.94 7.26 -4.56
C ILE A 86 -10.72 7.93 -3.90
N VAL A 87 -10.64 9.27 -3.97
CA VAL A 87 -9.61 10.04 -3.25
C VAL A 87 -9.66 9.76 -1.75
N GLY A 88 -10.87 9.78 -1.16
CA GLY A 88 -11.06 9.48 0.26
C GLY A 88 -10.61 8.06 0.64
N ILE A 89 -10.91 7.06 -0.19
CA ILE A 89 -10.47 5.68 0.02
C ILE A 89 -8.94 5.59 -0.04
N VAL A 90 -8.30 6.20 -1.04
CA VAL A 90 -6.83 6.21 -1.16
C VAL A 90 -6.20 6.88 0.06
N ALA A 91 -6.69 8.05 0.46
CA ALA A 91 -6.18 8.76 1.63
C ALA A 91 -6.33 7.92 2.91
N LEU A 92 -7.48 7.29 3.10
CA LEU A 92 -7.72 6.41 4.25
C LEU A 92 -6.75 5.23 4.28
N VAL A 93 -6.55 4.54 3.15
CA VAL A 93 -5.63 3.39 3.08
C VAL A 93 -4.19 3.80 3.33
N ILE A 94 -3.75 4.96 2.80
CA ILE A 94 -2.42 5.52 3.07
C ILE A 94 -2.27 5.79 4.58
N ILE A 95 -3.26 6.44 5.20
CA ILE A 95 -3.24 6.72 6.64
C ILE A 95 -3.15 5.41 7.43
N LEU A 96 -3.95 4.40 7.09
CA LEU A 96 -3.90 3.09 7.76
C LEU A 96 -2.53 2.43 7.62
N TRP A 97 -1.91 2.51 6.44
CA TRP A 97 -0.58 1.95 6.21
C TRP A 97 0.48 2.62 7.10
N PHE A 98 0.43 3.94 7.26
CA PHE A 98 1.35 4.68 8.13
C PHE A 98 1.04 4.52 9.62
N VAL A 99 -0.24 4.48 10.02
CA VAL A 99 -0.65 4.33 11.42
C VAL A 99 -0.27 2.95 11.94
N GLN A 100 -0.42 1.91 11.13
CA GLN A 100 0.13 0.60 11.43
C GLN A 100 1.65 0.63 11.71
N GLY A 101 2.38 1.55 11.05
CA GLY A 101 3.78 1.86 11.33
C GLY A 101 4.07 2.39 12.73
N ASN A 102 3.07 2.87 13.45
CA ASN A 102 3.23 3.56 14.74
C ASN A 102 2.54 2.82 15.90
N ILE A 103 2.00 1.62 15.65
CA ILE A 103 1.36 0.74 16.64
C ILE A 103 2.18 -0.56 16.75
#